data_AF-B1T9A0-F1
#
_entry.id   AF-B1T9A0-F1
#
_cell.length_a   1.000
_cell.length_b   1.000
_cell.length_c   1.000
_cell.angle_alpha   90.00
_cell.angle_beta   90.00
_cell.angle_gamma   90.00
#
_symmetry.space_group_name_H-M   'P 1'
#
loop_
_entity.id
_entity.type
_entity.pdbx_description
1 polymer ?
#
loop_
_entity_poly.entity_id
_entity_poly.type
_entity_poly.pdbx_seq_one_letter_code
_entity_poly.pdbx_strand_id
1 'polypeptide(L)'
;MLGWKGRSHQEATPRLLFYQMSHTDGIRLPFKSEGFVFDGDEIFHTTGSFGPDALGKFEEFYTDLYRRIKARDNWSVPTESGFCFDGGIVTGSSTYPEEASQSFALMPGRPALLVIQTRKSMSGDQGQPLTKTLPELRAKMDKVSSGSYRILRQGKRTVAGMDAEEVLFALKEGEITSYRFYLLAPGDPSTLAKPHTAIQLLLGASSPDLKPDEATSPVDEAGALQTWDTLLNSLRLRPGAV
;
A
#
# COMPACT_ATOMS: atom_id res chain seq x y z
N MET A 1 2.74 49.17 24.18
CA MET A 1 1.91 47.95 24.10
C MET A 1 0.81 48.22 23.08
N LEU A 2 0.95 47.73 21.86
CA LEU A 2 -0.09 47.72 20.83
C LEU A 2 0.19 46.51 19.95
N GLY A 3 -0.62 45.47 20.18
CA GLY A 3 -0.49 44.18 19.51
C GLY A 3 -1.04 44.25 18.10
N TRP A 4 -0.23 43.85 17.14
CA TRP A 4 -0.67 43.60 15.77
C TRP A 4 -1.09 42.13 15.68
N LYS A 5 -2.40 41.87 15.75
CA LYS A 5 -2.97 40.54 15.55
C LYS A 5 -3.56 40.46 14.15
N GLY A 6 -2.68 40.46 13.14
CA GLY A 6 -3.04 40.17 11.76
C GLY A 6 -2.89 38.67 11.49
N ARG A 7 -3.86 37.86 11.91
CA ARG A 7 -4.03 36.52 11.32
C ARG A 7 -5.09 36.63 10.23
N SER A 8 -4.68 37.04 9.05
CA SER A 8 -5.41 36.69 7.83
C SER A 8 -4.93 35.30 7.41
N HIS A 9 -5.51 34.24 7.97
CA HIS A 9 -5.49 32.96 7.28
C HIS A 9 -6.41 33.12 6.07
N GLN A 10 -5.84 33.61 4.97
CA GLN A 10 -6.44 33.43 3.67
C GLN A 10 -6.39 31.92 3.43
N GLU A 11 -7.54 31.27 3.45
CA GLU A 11 -7.67 29.84 3.17
C GLU A 11 -6.99 29.60 1.81
N ALA A 12 -5.84 28.93 1.82
CA ALA A 12 -5.03 28.77 0.64
C ALA A 12 -5.81 27.88 -0.34
N THR A 13 -6.31 28.50 -1.42
CA THR A 13 -7.16 27.82 -2.39
C THR A 13 -6.37 26.73 -3.10
N PRO A 14 -6.88 25.49 -3.17
CA PRO A 14 -6.23 24.44 -3.94
C PRO A 14 -5.93 24.89 -5.37
N ARG A 15 -4.78 24.46 -5.89
CA ARG A 15 -4.36 24.73 -7.27
C ARG A 15 -4.38 23.42 -8.04
N LEU A 16 -4.86 23.46 -9.27
CA LEU A 16 -4.95 22.29 -10.14
C LEU A 16 -4.59 22.71 -11.56
N LEU A 17 -3.58 22.05 -12.12
CA LEU A 17 -3.21 22.11 -13.52
C LEU A 17 -3.73 20.86 -14.20
N PHE A 18 -4.22 21.03 -15.42
CA PHE A 18 -4.72 19.96 -16.25
C PHE A 18 -4.24 20.17 -17.68
N TYR A 19 -3.59 19.15 -18.24
CA TYR A 19 -2.84 19.30 -19.48
C TYR A 19 -2.71 17.98 -20.24
N GLN A 20 -2.35 18.05 -21.51
CA GLN A 20 -1.92 16.89 -22.30
C GLN A 20 -0.41 16.97 -22.52
N MET A 21 0.27 15.84 -22.40
CA MET A 21 1.72 15.75 -22.63
C MET A 21 2.09 15.91 -24.11
N SER A 22 1.17 15.55 -25.00
CA SER A 22 1.33 15.64 -26.45
C SER A 22 -0.04 15.71 -27.12
N HIS A 23 -0.05 16.19 -28.36
CA HIS A 23 -1.21 16.18 -29.24
C HIS A 23 -0.84 15.42 -30.52
N THR A 24 -1.73 14.58 -31.00
CA THR A 24 -1.58 13.88 -32.29
C THR A 24 -2.94 13.75 -32.94
N ASP A 25 -3.06 14.25 -34.17
CA ASP A 25 -4.35 14.27 -34.87
C ASP A 25 -4.94 12.85 -35.02
N GLY A 26 -6.21 12.71 -34.69
CA GLY A 26 -6.92 11.44 -34.69
C GLY A 26 -6.67 10.53 -33.48
N ILE A 27 -5.76 10.87 -32.57
CA ILE A 27 -5.48 10.10 -31.35
C ILE A 27 -5.96 10.86 -30.12
N ARG A 28 -6.89 10.27 -29.36
CA ARG A 28 -7.36 10.83 -28.08
C ARG A 28 -6.45 10.39 -26.94
N LEU A 29 -5.53 11.26 -26.56
CA LEU A 29 -4.60 11.01 -25.46
C LEU A 29 -5.23 11.34 -24.10
N PRO A 30 -4.84 10.62 -23.03
CA PRO A 30 -5.27 10.95 -21.68
C PRO A 30 -4.71 12.29 -21.26
N PHE A 31 -5.48 12.99 -20.44
CA PHE A 31 -5.03 14.17 -19.74
C PHE A 31 -4.25 13.79 -18.48
N LYS A 32 -3.34 14.67 -18.09
CA LYS A 32 -2.61 14.64 -16.83
C LYS A 32 -3.07 15.78 -15.95
N SER A 33 -2.96 15.57 -14.65
CA SER A 33 -3.25 16.58 -13.65
C SER A 33 -2.14 16.65 -12.62
N GLU A 34 -1.88 17.86 -12.17
CA GLU A 34 -0.96 18.17 -11.08
C GLU A 34 -1.64 19.20 -10.19
N GLY A 35 -1.70 18.96 -8.89
CA GLY A 35 -2.36 19.90 -8.01
C GLY A 35 -1.82 19.91 -6.60
N PHE A 36 -2.08 21.03 -5.92
CA PHE A 36 -1.54 21.39 -4.63
C PHE A 36 -2.70 21.76 -3.71
N VAL A 37 -2.85 21.02 -2.63
CA VAL A 37 -3.82 21.29 -1.57
C VAL A 37 -3.05 21.80 -0.36
N PHE A 38 -3.54 22.86 0.26
CA PHE A 38 -2.90 23.53 1.39
C PHE A 38 -3.79 23.36 2.61
N ASP A 39 -3.25 22.85 3.72
CA ASP A 39 -3.94 22.77 5.01
C ASP A 39 -2.97 23.16 6.13
N GLY A 40 -3.14 24.38 6.66
CA GLY A 40 -2.17 24.98 7.57
C GLY A 40 -0.81 25.18 6.90
N ASP A 41 0.23 24.57 7.49
CA ASP A 41 1.61 24.61 6.99
C ASP A 41 1.95 23.40 6.08
N GLU A 42 0.99 22.48 5.87
CA GLU A 42 1.16 21.29 5.04
C GLU A 42 0.73 21.55 3.59
N ILE A 43 1.48 20.96 2.65
CA ILE A 43 1.18 21.00 1.22
C ILE A 43 1.10 19.57 0.69
N PHE A 44 -0.06 19.20 0.17
CA PHE A 44 -0.27 17.93 -0.51
C PHE A 44 -0.15 18.10 -2.01
N HIS A 45 0.86 17.44 -2.59
CA HIS A 45 1.00 17.33 -4.03
C HIS A 45 0.27 16.10 -4.53
N THR A 46 -0.65 16.30 -5.48
CA THR A 46 -1.41 15.22 -6.12
C THR A 46 -1.13 15.20 -7.60
N THR A 47 -0.98 14.00 -8.16
CA THR A 47 -0.86 13.78 -9.61
C THR A 47 -1.95 12.84 -10.08
N GLY A 48 -2.44 13.01 -11.29
CA GLY A 48 -3.48 12.14 -11.83
C GLY A 48 -3.44 11.98 -13.35
N SER A 49 -4.32 11.11 -13.83
CA SER A 49 -4.55 10.90 -15.27
C SER A 49 -6.03 10.67 -15.52
N PHE A 50 -6.59 11.39 -16.48
CA PHE A 50 -7.99 11.24 -16.90
C PHE A 50 -8.05 10.77 -18.34
N GLY A 51 -8.86 9.74 -18.61
CA GLY A 51 -9.17 9.36 -19.98
C GLY A 51 -9.87 10.51 -20.72
N PRO A 52 -9.73 10.60 -22.04
CA PRO A 52 -10.31 11.68 -22.84
C PRO A 52 -11.84 11.77 -22.68
N ASP A 53 -12.51 10.64 -22.48
CA ASP A 53 -13.96 10.57 -22.31
C ASP A 53 -14.44 10.88 -20.88
N ALA A 54 -13.51 11.06 -19.93
CA ALA A 54 -13.81 11.36 -18.53
C ALA A 54 -13.69 12.85 -18.18
N LEU A 55 -13.43 13.72 -19.16
CA LEU A 55 -13.17 15.15 -18.96
C LEU A 55 -14.32 15.87 -18.27
N GLY A 56 -15.57 15.50 -18.57
CA GLY A 56 -16.76 16.09 -17.94
C GLY A 56 -16.92 15.79 -16.44
N LYS A 57 -16.14 14.86 -15.87
CA LYS A 57 -16.18 14.49 -14.45
C LYS A 57 -15.02 15.07 -13.64
N PHE A 58 -14.10 15.76 -14.30
CA PHE A 58 -12.85 16.22 -13.71
C PHE A 58 -13.07 17.21 -12.57
N GLU A 59 -13.86 18.26 -12.81
CA GLU A 59 -14.08 19.33 -11.84
C GLU A 59 -14.79 18.81 -10.58
N GLU A 60 -15.84 18.01 -10.76
CA GLU A 60 -16.56 17.36 -9.66
C GLU A 60 -15.63 16.48 -8.83
N PHE A 61 -14.82 15.63 -9.48
CA PHE A 61 -13.89 14.72 -8.81
C PHE A 61 -12.89 15.48 -7.93
N TYR A 62 -12.19 16.48 -8.49
CA TYR A 62 -11.15 17.19 -7.76
C TYR A 62 -11.72 18.13 -6.71
N THR A 63 -12.86 18.76 -6.97
CA THR A 63 -13.55 19.59 -5.99
C THR A 63 -13.94 18.76 -4.76
N ASP A 64 -14.50 17.56 -4.98
CA ASP A 64 -14.83 16.67 -3.87
C ASP A 64 -13.58 16.15 -3.15
N LEU A 65 -12.56 15.68 -3.89
CA LEU A 65 -11.33 15.14 -3.31
C LEU A 65 -10.60 16.20 -2.46
N TYR A 66 -10.35 17.39 -3.01
CA TYR A 66 -9.54 18.41 -2.34
C TYR A 66 -10.26 19.01 -1.13
N ARG A 67 -11.58 19.09 -1.15
CA ARG A 67 -12.38 19.48 0.01
C ARG A 67 -12.26 18.48 1.16
N ARG A 68 -12.00 17.20 0.88
CA ARG A 68 -11.95 16.13 1.87
C ARG A 68 -10.54 15.84 2.39
N ILE A 69 -9.50 16.31 1.71
CA ILE A 69 -8.11 16.20 2.17
C ILE A 69 -7.91 17.08 3.41
N LYS A 70 -7.40 16.47 4.47
CA LYS A 70 -6.97 17.15 5.69
C LYS A 70 -5.60 16.68 6.10
N ALA A 71 -4.81 17.60 6.64
CA ALA A 71 -3.56 17.29 7.31
C ALA A 71 -3.81 16.53 8.61
N ARG A 72 -2.91 15.60 8.91
CA ARG A 72 -2.85 14.91 10.19
C ARG A 72 -1.43 14.51 10.53
N ASP A 73 -1.16 14.39 11.82
CA ASP A 73 0.08 13.79 12.28
C ASP A 73 0.12 12.28 11.95
N ASN A 74 1.27 11.80 11.46
CA ASN A 74 1.45 10.42 11.03
C ASN A 74 1.38 9.41 12.18
N TRP A 75 1.66 9.84 13.41
CA TRP A 75 1.61 9.01 14.62
C TRP A 75 0.24 9.02 15.29
N SER A 76 -0.64 9.91 14.86
CA SER A 76 -2.04 9.94 15.28
C SER A 76 -2.89 8.95 14.47
N VAL A 77 -3.73 8.18 15.17
CA VAL A 77 -4.73 7.31 14.55
C VAL A 77 -6.07 8.07 14.52
N PRO A 78 -6.54 8.55 13.35
CA PRO A 78 -7.77 9.34 13.28
C PRO A 78 -9.01 8.49 13.60
N THR A 79 -10.01 9.12 14.21
CA THR A 79 -11.31 8.49 14.51
C THR A 79 -12.42 8.89 13.54
N GLU A 80 -12.19 9.91 12.71
CA GLU A 80 -13.12 10.27 11.62
C GLU A 80 -13.02 9.26 10.47
N SER A 81 -14.08 9.11 9.67
CA SER A 81 -14.07 8.22 8.51
C SER A 81 -13.21 8.76 7.39
N GLY A 82 -12.61 7.84 6.62
CA GLY A 82 -11.77 8.20 5.49
C GLY A 82 -10.48 7.39 5.35
N PHE A 83 -9.75 7.69 4.29
CA PHE A 83 -8.56 6.97 3.84
C PHE A 83 -7.28 7.70 4.22
N CYS A 84 -6.42 7.08 5.04
CA CYS A 84 -5.14 7.67 5.44
C CYS A 84 -4.09 7.54 4.34
N PHE A 85 -3.31 8.60 4.17
CA PHE A 85 -2.06 8.61 3.39
C PHE A 85 -0.98 9.36 4.18
N ASP A 86 0.23 9.46 3.65
CA ASP A 86 1.34 10.13 4.34
C ASP A 86 1.02 11.61 4.63
N GLY A 87 1.05 12.00 5.90
CA GLY A 87 0.75 13.35 6.37
C GLY A 87 -0.73 13.77 6.32
N GLY A 88 -1.64 12.90 5.84
CA GLY A 88 -3.02 13.32 5.59
C GLY A 88 -4.08 12.21 5.63
N ILE A 89 -5.33 12.64 5.49
CA ILE A 89 -6.50 11.78 5.37
C ILE A 89 -7.46 12.37 4.32
N VAL A 90 -8.02 11.52 3.47
CA VAL A 90 -9.18 11.87 2.66
C VAL A 90 -10.43 11.49 3.45
N THR A 91 -11.10 12.47 4.04
CA THR A 91 -12.23 12.25 4.95
C THR A 91 -13.50 11.77 4.26
N GLY A 92 -14.41 11.15 5.02
CA GLY A 92 -15.69 10.64 4.54
C GLY A 92 -15.62 9.31 3.79
N SER A 93 -16.78 8.77 3.39
CA SER A 93 -16.85 7.57 2.56
C SER A 93 -16.43 7.90 1.12
N SER A 94 -15.49 7.14 0.58
CA SER A 94 -15.08 7.32 -0.81
C SER A 94 -16.03 6.61 -1.78
N THR A 95 -16.44 7.34 -2.81
CA THR A 95 -17.18 6.78 -3.96
C THR A 95 -16.23 6.21 -5.02
N TYR A 96 -14.92 6.45 -4.87
CA TYR A 96 -13.89 6.01 -5.80
C TYR A 96 -13.11 4.82 -5.24
N PRO A 97 -12.58 3.93 -6.11
CA PRO A 97 -11.65 2.90 -5.66
C PRO A 97 -10.40 3.54 -5.05
N GLU A 98 -10.03 3.07 -3.87
CA GLU A 98 -8.84 3.50 -3.15
C GLU A 98 -7.81 2.37 -3.15
N GLU A 99 -6.55 2.73 -3.29
CA GLU A 99 -5.41 1.82 -3.24
C GLU A 99 -4.26 2.46 -2.45
N ALA A 100 -3.62 1.65 -1.61
CA ALA A 100 -2.42 2.01 -0.87
C ALA A 100 -1.40 0.88 -1.01
N SER A 101 -0.15 1.25 -1.25
CA SER A 101 0.99 0.34 -1.23
C SER A 101 2.07 0.97 -0.37
N GLN A 102 2.39 0.33 0.75
CA GLN A 102 3.41 0.78 1.68
C GLN A 102 4.49 -0.27 1.84
N SER A 103 5.73 0.17 1.75
CA SER A 103 6.92 -0.64 1.98
C SER A 103 7.68 -0.11 3.19
N PHE A 104 8.18 -1.02 4.04
CA PHE A 104 8.94 -0.71 5.24
C PHE A 104 10.25 -1.49 5.23
N ALA A 105 11.38 -0.78 5.21
CA ALA A 105 12.67 -1.38 5.50
C ALA A 105 12.77 -1.63 7.01
N LEU A 106 12.82 -2.90 7.41
CA LEU A 106 12.77 -3.31 8.82
C LEU A 106 14.13 -3.24 9.51
N MET A 107 15.21 -3.29 8.74
CA MET A 107 16.57 -3.25 9.26
C MET A 107 17.51 -2.53 8.28
N PRO A 108 17.98 -1.32 8.61
CA PRO A 108 18.98 -0.63 7.79
C PRO A 108 20.22 -1.49 7.56
N GLY A 109 20.73 -1.49 6.33
CA GLY A 109 21.93 -2.24 5.94
C GLY A 109 21.72 -3.74 5.76
N ARG A 110 20.52 -4.29 5.99
CA ARG A 110 20.20 -5.70 5.74
C ARG A 110 18.94 -5.86 4.89
N PRO A 111 18.84 -6.91 4.04
CA PRO A 111 17.63 -7.15 3.28
C PRO A 111 16.48 -7.59 4.21
N ALA A 112 15.65 -6.66 4.64
CA ALA A 112 14.47 -6.95 5.45
C ALA A 112 13.35 -5.97 5.08
N LEU A 113 12.33 -6.47 4.39
CA LEU A 113 11.27 -5.66 3.80
C LEU A 113 9.90 -6.22 4.18
N LEU A 114 9.03 -5.33 4.65
CA LEU A 114 7.60 -5.56 4.74
C LEU A 114 6.90 -4.75 3.66
N VAL A 115 6.02 -5.38 2.89
CA VAL A 115 5.17 -4.72 1.89
C VAL A 115 3.72 -5.01 2.22
N ILE A 116 2.89 -3.97 2.29
CA ILE A 116 1.45 -4.07 2.50
C ILE A 116 0.77 -3.34 1.33
N GLN A 117 -0.13 -4.05 0.66
CA GLN A 117 -0.92 -3.52 -0.44
C GLN A 117 -2.39 -3.74 -0.13
N THR A 118 -3.17 -2.68 -0.21
CA THR A 118 -4.61 -2.71 -0.03
C THR A 118 -5.28 -2.00 -1.18
N ARG A 119 -6.35 -2.57 -1.71
CA ARG A 119 -7.23 -1.89 -2.67
C ARG A 119 -8.67 -2.25 -2.41
N LYS A 120 -9.61 -1.52 -3.02
CA LYS A 120 -11.00 -1.94 -3.09
C LYS A 120 -11.11 -3.40 -3.57
N SER A 121 -11.87 -4.21 -2.85
CA SER A 121 -12.18 -5.59 -3.25
C SER A 121 -13.15 -5.59 -4.43
N MET A 122 -12.91 -6.50 -5.37
CA MET A 122 -13.67 -6.66 -6.61
C MET A 122 -14.29 -8.06 -6.64
N SER A 123 -15.44 -8.21 -7.33
CA SER A 123 -16.14 -9.50 -7.40
C SER A 123 -15.27 -10.66 -7.90
N GLY A 124 -14.29 -10.38 -8.78
CA GLY A 124 -13.35 -11.37 -9.30
C GLY A 124 -12.30 -11.87 -8.28
N ASP A 125 -12.08 -11.18 -7.17
CA ASP A 125 -11.00 -11.49 -6.22
C ASP A 125 -11.23 -12.82 -5.49
N GLN A 126 -12.48 -13.18 -5.23
CA GLN A 126 -12.86 -14.42 -4.53
C GLN A 126 -12.44 -15.68 -5.31
N GLY A 127 -12.24 -15.57 -6.63
CA GLY A 127 -11.84 -16.69 -7.48
C GLY A 127 -10.34 -17.01 -7.44
N GLN A 128 -9.52 -16.12 -6.87
CA GLN A 128 -8.05 -16.12 -6.96
C GLN A 128 -7.36 -16.27 -5.59
N PRO A 129 -7.65 -17.32 -4.81
CA PRO A 129 -6.96 -17.57 -3.54
C PRO A 129 -5.47 -17.87 -3.75
N LEU A 130 -4.64 -17.52 -2.77
CA LEU A 130 -3.17 -17.67 -2.84
C LEU A 130 -2.74 -19.11 -3.07
N THR A 131 -3.47 -20.07 -2.50
CA THR A 131 -3.16 -21.50 -2.68
C THR A 131 -3.39 -21.98 -4.11
N LYS A 132 -4.28 -21.37 -4.89
CA LYS A 132 -4.44 -21.71 -6.32
C LYS A 132 -3.29 -21.16 -7.16
N THR A 133 -2.66 -20.06 -6.74
CA THR A 133 -1.50 -19.46 -7.42
C THR A 133 -0.17 -20.07 -6.98
N LEU A 134 -0.18 -21.07 -6.09
CA LEU A 134 1.02 -21.77 -5.63
C LEU A 134 1.90 -22.34 -6.73
N PRO A 135 1.38 -23.00 -7.78
CA PRO A 135 2.22 -23.48 -8.88
C PRO A 135 2.99 -22.34 -9.55
N GLU A 136 2.33 -21.20 -9.77
CA GLU A 136 2.97 -20.01 -10.34
C GLU A 136 3.97 -19.39 -9.38
N LEU A 137 3.67 -19.36 -8.08
CA LEU A 137 4.56 -18.85 -7.05
C LEU A 137 5.81 -19.71 -6.92
N ARG A 138 5.67 -21.05 -6.95
CA ARG A 138 6.80 -21.98 -7.02
C ARG A 138 7.62 -21.78 -8.28
N ALA A 139 6.98 -21.69 -9.44
CA ALA A 139 7.67 -21.41 -10.70
C ALA A 139 8.40 -20.06 -10.70
N LYS A 140 7.88 -19.05 -9.98
CA LYS A 140 8.61 -17.80 -9.73
C LYS A 140 9.81 -18.05 -8.83
N MET A 141 9.67 -18.77 -7.72
CA MET A 141 10.78 -19.11 -6.83
C MET A 141 11.89 -19.88 -7.56
N ASP A 142 11.54 -20.85 -8.42
CA ASP A 142 12.49 -21.60 -9.25
C ASP A 142 13.26 -20.71 -10.23
N LYS A 143 12.72 -19.53 -10.60
CA LYS A 143 13.39 -18.56 -11.48
C LYS A 143 14.29 -17.59 -10.73
N VAL A 144 13.92 -17.19 -9.51
CA VAL A 144 14.70 -16.22 -8.72
C VAL A 144 15.71 -16.87 -7.78
N SER A 145 15.57 -18.16 -7.49
CA SER A 145 16.49 -18.90 -6.64
C SER A 145 17.22 -19.97 -7.43
N SER A 146 18.55 -19.97 -7.36
CA SER A 146 19.37 -21.12 -7.77
C SER A 146 19.53 -22.16 -6.66
N GLY A 147 18.87 -21.93 -5.51
CA GLY A 147 18.97 -22.72 -4.29
C GLY A 147 17.81 -23.69 -4.09
N SER A 148 17.73 -24.26 -2.89
CA SER A 148 16.58 -25.07 -2.48
C SER A 148 15.58 -24.22 -1.69
N TYR A 149 14.32 -24.62 -1.72
CA TYR A 149 13.29 -24.03 -0.86
C TYR A 149 12.44 -25.09 -0.20
N ARG A 150 11.82 -24.71 0.92
CA ARG A 150 10.78 -25.49 1.57
C ARG A 150 9.65 -24.58 2.03
N ILE A 151 8.46 -25.16 2.09
CA ILE A 151 7.29 -24.50 2.67
C ILE A 151 7.34 -24.71 4.18
N LEU A 152 7.29 -23.61 4.93
CA LEU A 152 7.21 -23.60 6.39
C LEU A 152 5.76 -23.77 6.86
N ARG A 153 4.84 -23.04 6.21
CA ARG A 153 3.42 -23.02 6.54
C ARG A 153 2.63 -22.62 5.30
N GLN A 154 1.47 -23.24 5.15
CA GLN A 154 0.53 -22.94 4.08
C GLN A 154 -0.88 -23.21 4.62
N GLY A 155 -1.81 -22.28 4.41
CA GLY A 155 -3.19 -22.53 4.77
C GLY A 155 -4.03 -21.27 4.90
N LYS A 156 -5.24 -21.47 5.42
CA LYS A 156 -6.19 -20.41 5.73
C LYS A 156 -5.92 -19.82 7.10
N ARG A 157 -6.17 -18.52 7.25
CA ARG A 157 -6.20 -17.82 8.54
C ARG A 157 -7.13 -16.61 8.48
N THR A 158 -7.42 -16.03 9.64
CA THR A 158 -8.11 -14.75 9.73
C THR A 158 -7.11 -13.64 10.04
N VAL A 159 -7.22 -12.51 9.35
CA VAL A 159 -6.43 -11.29 9.61
C VAL A 159 -7.36 -10.09 9.55
N ALA A 160 -7.32 -9.22 10.56
CA ALA A 160 -8.16 -8.04 10.66
C ALA A 160 -9.68 -8.31 10.39
N GLY A 161 -10.17 -9.50 10.79
CA GLY A 161 -11.56 -9.91 10.57
C GLY A 161 -11.91 -10.35 9.13
N MET A 162 -10.89 -10.56 8.28
CA MET A 162 -11.03 -11.07 6.92
C MET A 162 -10.46 -12.49 6.81
N ASP A 163 -11.11 -13.31 5.98
CA ASP A 163 -10.54 -14.59 5.58
C ASP A 163 -9.37 -14.35 4.63
N ALA A 164 -8.26 -15.04 4.91
CA ALA A 164 -7.03 -14.93 4.18
C ALA A 164 -6.38 -16.30 3.99
N GLU A 165 -5.46 -16.36 3.03
CA GLU A 165 -4.55 -17.49 2.86
C GLU A 165 -3.11 -17.00 2.96
N GLU A 166 -2.25 -17.84 3.52
CA GLU A 166 -0.81 -17.59 3.60
C GLU A 166 0.01 -18.74 3.03
N VAL A 167 1.20 -18.39 2.56
CA VAL A 167 2.24 -19.34 2.16
C VAL A 167 3.60 -18.77 2.56
N LEU A 168 4.35 -19.55 3.34
CA LEU A 168 5.61 -19.13 3.94
C LEU A 168 6.73 -20.05 3.42
N PHE A 169 7.75 -19.48 2.81
CA PHE A 169 8.90 -20.23 2.31
C PHE A 169 10.17 -19.91 3.10
N ALA A 170 11.01 -20.91 3.29
CA ALA A 170 12.43 -20.75 3.58
C ALA A 170 13.22 -21.16 2.34
N LEU A 171 14.19 -20.34 1.97
CA LEU A 171 15.08 -20.54 0.83
C LEU A 171 16.52 -20.62 1.33
N LYS A 172 17.31 -21.49 0.69
CA LYS A 172 18.73 -21.67 0.98
C LYS A 172 19.53 -21.61 -0.31
N GLU A 173 20.37 -20.59 -0.43
CA GLU A 173 21.25 -20.32 -1.57
C GLU A 173 22.70 -20.26 -1.09
N GLY A 174 23.41 -21.39 -1.16
CA GLY A 174 24.74 -21.50 -0.55
C GLY A 174 24.69 -21.19 0.94
N GLU A 175 25.41 -20.17 1.39
CA GLU A 175 25.44 -19.73 2.79
C GLU A 175 24.23 -18.86 3.17
N ILE A 176 23.50 -18.29 2.20
CA ILE A 176 22.41 -17.35 2.42
C ILE A 176 21.10 -18.09 2.73
N THR A 177 20.52 -17.83 3.89
CA THR A 177 19.16 -18.27 4.25
C THR A 177 18.21 -17.08 4.10
N SER A 178 17.08 -17.25 3.43
CA SER A 178 16.06 -16.21 3.32
C SER A 178 14.64 -16.72 3.52
N TYR A 179 13.74 -15.84 3.93
CA TYR A 179 12.33 -16.13 4.14
C TYR A 179 11.47 -15.27 3.22
N ARG A 180 10.45 -15.88 2.63
CA ARG A 180 9.51 -15.25 1.70
C ARG A 180 8.10 -15.60 2.13
N PHE A 181 7.45 -14.68 2.82
CA PHE A 181 6.15 -14.91 3.43
C PHE A 181 5.10 -14.07 2.73
N TYR A 182 4.01 -14.71 2.34
CA TYR A 182 2.94 -14.09 1.57
C TYR A 182 1.61 -14.34 2.26
N LEU A 183 0.77 -13.31 2.27
CA LEU A 183 -0.64 -13.40 2.65
C LEU A 183 -1.50 -12.69 1.61
N LEU A 184 -2.66 -13.28 1.33
CA LEU A 184 -3.69 -12.68 0.50
C LEU A 184 -5.04 -12.82 1.18
N ALA A 185 -5.72 -11.69 1.40
CA ALA A 185 -7.12 -11.63 1.77
C ALA A 185 -7.90 -11.05 0.57
N PRO A 186 -8.81 -11.80 -0.06
CA PRO A 186 -9.61 -11.30 -1.18
C PRO A 186 -10.50 -10.10 -0.84
N GLY A 187 -10.83 -9.91 0.44
CA GLY A 187 -11.71 -8.84 0.93
C GLY A 187 -13.19 -9.14 0.68
N ASP A 188 -14.03 -8.10 0.78
CA ASP A 188 -15.46 -8.14 0.52
C ASP A 188 -15.86 -6.95 -0.38
N PRO A 189 -16.30 -7.17 -1.63
CA PRO A 189 -16.64 -6.10 -2.57
C PRO A 189 -17.81 -5.21 -2.11
N SER A 190 -18.61 -5.66 -1.14
CA SER A 190 -19.76 -4.92 -0.62
C SER A 190 -19.38 -3.84 0.41
N THR A 191 -18.13 -3.79 0.88
CA THR A 191 -17.70 -2.86 1.92
C THR A 191 -16.26 -2.38 1.77
N LEU A 192 -16.01 -1.12 2.14
CA LEU A 192 -14.65 -0.56 2.24
C LEU A 192 -13.89 -1.11 3.47
N ALA A 193 -14.59 -1.68 4.45
CA ALA A 193 -14.01 -2.20 5.70
C ALA A 193 -13.17 -3.47 5.51
N LYS A 194 -13.33 -4.16 4.36
CA LYS A 194 -12.65 -5.40 4.04
C LYS A 194 -12.01 -5.30 2.65
N PRO A 195 -10.93 -4.51 2.50
CA PRO A 195 -10.26 -4.37 1.21
C PRO A 195 -9.59 -5.66 0.78
N HIS A 196 -9.34 -5.80 -0.52
CA HIS A 196 -8.39 -6.80 -1.00
C HIS A 196 -7.01 -6.43 -0.46
N THR A 197 -6.39 -7.34 0.29
CA THR A 197 -5.15 -7.08 1.03
C THR A 197 -4.10 -8.12 0.70
N ALA A 198 -2.93 -7.67 0.24
CA ALA A 198 -1.76 -8.51 0.03
C ALA A 198 -0.61 -8.05 0.94
N ILE A 199 0.04 -8.98 1.63
CA ILE A 199 1.14 -8.69 2.55
C ILE A 199 2.32 -9.59 2.20
N GLN A 200 3.50 -9.00 2.17
CA GLN A 200 4.76 -9.71 1.93
C GLN A 200 5.76 -9.37 3.03
N LEU A 201 6.37 -10.39 3.63
CA LEU A 201 7.54 -10.23 4.49
C LEU A 201 8.72 -10.96 3.85
N LEU A 202 9.75 -10.20 3.49
CA LEU A 202 10.95 -10.67 2.81
C LEU A 202 12.14 -10.45 3.74
N LEU A 203 12.78 -11.53 4.17
CA LEU A 203 13.93 -11.48 5.08
C LEU A 203 15.11 -12.19 4.43
N GLY A 204 16.24 -11.50 4.28
CA GLY A 204 17.40 -11.93 3.51
C GLY A 204 17.18 -11.89 2.00
N ALA A 205 18.21 -11.57 1.25
CA ALA A 205 18.22 -11.61 -0.21
C ALA A 205 19.67 -11.64 -0.70
N SER A 206 19.96 -12.47 -1.70
CA SER A 206 21.24 -12.44 -2.40
C SER A 206 21.43 -11.07 -3.08
N SER A 207 22.60 -10.49 -2.89
CA SER A 207 23.00 -9.21 -3.48
C SER A 207 24.49 -9.25 -3.80
N PRO A 208 24.93 -8.76 -4.97
CA PRO A 208 26.35 -8.67 -5.29
C PRO A 208 27.11 -7.72 -4.35
N ASP A 209 26.41 -6.79 -3.69
CA ASP A 209 27.00 -5.75 -2.84
C ASP A 209 27.09 -6.15 -1.36
N LEU A 210 26.60 -7.33 -0.99
CA LEU A 210 26.55 -7.78 0.41
C LEU A 210 27.31 -9.09 0.60
N LYS A 211 27.97 -9.23 1.74
CA LYS A 211 28.54 -10.51 2.14
C LYS A 211 27.42 -11.50 2.53
N PRO A 212 27.65 -12.82 2.51
CA PRO A 212 26.62 -13.80 2.84
C PRO A 212 25.96 -13.63 4.21
N ASP A 213 26.72 -13.20 5.22
CA ASP A 213 26.24 -12.93 6.58
C ASP A 213 25.38 -11.65 6.67
N GLU A 214 25.58 -10.69 5.77
CA GLU A 214 24.77 -9.48 5.65
C GLU A 214 23.50 -9.73 4.81
N ALA A 215 23.65 -10.55 3.75
CA ALA A 215 22.60 -10.93 2.81
C ALA A 215 21.59 -11.94 3.38
N THR A 216 22.00 -12.78 4.32
CA THR A 216 21.12 -13.74 5.00
C THR A 216 20.08 -13.03 5.88
N SER A 217 18.97 -13.72 6.18
CA SER A 217 17.93 -13.23 7.08
C SER A 217 18.52 -12.74 8.41
N PRO A 218 18.06 -11.59 8.94
CA PRO A 218 18.54 -11.07 10.22
C PRO A 218 18.09 -11.88 11.43
N VAL A 219 17.10 -12.75 11.24
CA VAL A 219 16.57 -13.66 12.25
C VAL A 219 16.59 -15.09 11.73
N ASP A 220 16.59 -16.04 12.65
CA ASP A 220 16.35 -17.45 12.31
C ASP A 220 14.87 -17.69 11.95
N GLU A 221 14.53 -18.95 11.73
CA GLU A 221 13.18 -19.34 11.32
C GLU A 221 12.13 -19.07 12.38
N ALA A 222 12.45 -19.34 13.64
CA ALA A 222 11.54 -19.10 14.75
C ALA A 222 11.26 -17.60 14.89
N GLY A 223 12.30 -16.77 14.80
CA GLY A 223 12.17 -15.32 14.78
C GLY A 223 11.42 -14.78 13.56
N ALA A 224 11.62 -15.37 12.38
CA ALA A 224 10.88 -15.01 11.17
C ALA A 224 9.37 -15.29 11.32
N LEU A 225 9.01 -16.49 11.78
CA LEU A 225 7.62 -16.89 12.04
C LEU A 225 6.98 -16.03 13.14
N GLN A 226 7.71 -15.74 14.21
CA GLN A 226 7.24 -14.86 15.28
C GLN A 226 6.99 -13.43 14.78
N THR A 227 7.90 -12.88 13.98
CA THR A 227 7.76 -11.55 13.38
C THR A 227 6.50 -11.47 12.52
N TRP A 228 6.30 -12.49 11.68
CA TRP A 228 5.12 -12.62 10.83
C TRP A 228 3.81 -12.65 11.61
N ASP A 229 3.73 -13.53 12.62
CA ASP A 229 2.50 -13.66 13.40
C ASP A 229 2.24 -12.41 14.26
N THR A 230 3.28 -11.79 14.82
CA THR A 230 3.15 -10.52 15.56
C THR A 230 2.61 -9.41 14.67
N LEU A 231 3.17 -9.26 13.47
CA LEU A 231 2.71 -8.29 12.49
C LEU A 231 1.23 -8.52 12.17
N LEU A 232 0.85 -9.71 11.73
CA LEU A 232 -0.52 -9.99 11.28
C LEU A 232 -1.54 -9.85 12.41
N ASN A 233 -1.18 -10.20 13.64
CA ASN A 233 -2.04 -10.05 14.81
C ASN A 233 -2.20 -8.59 15.25
N SER A 234 -1.34 -7.68 14.80
CA SER A 234 -1.46 -6.23 15.07
C SER A 234 -2.44 -5.53 14.13
N LEU A 235 -2.74 -6.13 12.97
CA LEU A 235 -3.57 -5.54 11.94
C LEU A 235 -5.05 -5.55 12.35
N ARG A 236 -5.67 -4.39 12.22
CA ARG A 236 -7.09 -4.18 12.49
C ARG A 236 -7.63 -3.06 11.62
N LEU A 237 -8.94 -3.09 11.35
CA LEU A 237 -9.63 -1.93 10.83
C LEU A 237 -9.47 -0.76 11.81
N ARG A 238 -9.16 0.43 11.29
CA ARG A 238 -9.07 1.64 12.10
C ARG A 238 -10.44 1.93 12.75
N PRO A 239 -10.50 2.29 14.04
CA PRO A 239 -11.74 2.79 14.63
C PRO A 239 -12.31 3.96 13.81
N GLY A 240 -13.59 3.88 13.45
CA GLY A 240 -14.26 4.90 12.65
C GLY A 240 -13.84 4.95 11.17
N ALA A 241 -13.15 3.93 10.64
CA ALA A 241 -12.69 3.92 9.24
C ALA A 241 -13.83 4.10 8.21
N VAL A 242 -14.97 3.46 8.46
CA VAL A 242 -16.17 3.44 7.60
C VAL A 242 -17.40 3.92 8.34
#